data_AF-A0A222GD67-F1
#
_entry.id   AF-A0A222GD67-F1
#
_cell.length_a   1.000
_cell.length_b   1.000
_cell.length_c   1.000
_cell.angle_alpha   90.00
_cell.angle_beta   90.00
_cell.angle_gamma   90.00
#
_symmetry.space_group_name_H-M   'P 1'
#
loop_
_entity.id
_entity.type
_entity.pdbx_description
1 polymer ?
#
loop_
_entity_poly.entity_id
_entity_poly.type
_entity_poly.pdbx_seq_one_letter_code
_entity_poly.pdbx_strand_id
1 'polypeptide(L)'
;MNNNEIESIKIQSNNLYKEVCDPTSLIYINLEETTLKAIVDKFLDTKTSKTDFNVLINLMDFWDKKTSFIYVESFDLFRLKTGVVLTNGNLSRAIKSLEEKGFIIKVGYHNKLEYLFNIPFQLLKDNF
;
A
#
# COMPACT_ATOMS: atom_id res chain seq x y z
N MET A 1 -15.88 2.96 1.46
CA MET A 1 -16.08 1.66 0.80
C MET A 1 -16.84 0.75 1.76
N ASN A 2 -17.84 0.05 1.26
CA ASN A 2 -18.52 -0.99 2.02
C ASN A 2 -17.73 -2.32 1.96
N ASN A 3 -18.08 -3.29 2.82
CA ASN A 3 -17.35 -4.56 2.90
C ASN A 3 -17.40 -5.37 1.60
N ASN A 4 -18.51 -5.32 0.85
CA ASN A 4 -18.66 -6.06 -0.39
C ASN A 4 -17.73 -5.50 -1.49
N GLU A 5 -17.58 -4.17 -1.55
CA GLU A 5 -16.63 -3.51 -2.45
C GLU A 5 -15.18 -3.87 -2.13
N ILE A 6 -14.83 -3.87 -0.83
CA ILE A 6 -13.48 -4.27 -0.37
C ILE A 6 -13.18 -5.70 -0.81
N GLU A 7 -14.10 -6.63 -0.55
CA GLU A 7 -13.92 -8.04 -0.89
C GLU A 7 -13.81 -8.25 -2.40
N SER A 8 -14.64 -7.55 -3.19
CA SER A 8 -14.56 -7.58 -4.65
C SER A 8 -13.20 -7.10 -5.16
N ILE A 9 -12.63 -6.03 -4.59
CA ILE A 9 -11.29 -5.54 -4.96
C ILE A 9 -10.21 -6.56 -4.57
N LYS A 10 -10.31 -7.19 -3.39
CA LYS A 10 -9.36 -8.24 -2.97
C LYS A 10 -9.36 -9.42 -3.93
N ILE A 11 -10.53 -9.89 -4.34
CA ILE A 11 -10.69 -10.97 -5.32
C ILE A 11 -10.09 -10.56 -6.66
N GLN A 12 -10.44 -9.35 -7.16
CA GLN A 12 -9.91 -8.84 -8.41
C GLN A 12 -8.38 -8.75 -8.39
N SER A 13 -7.81 -8.10 -7.37
CA SER A 13 -6.36 -7.97 -7.21
C SER A 13 -5.66 -9.33 -7.20
N ASN A 14 -6.22 -10.31 -6.48
CA ASN A 14 -5.63 -11.64 -6.38
C ASN A 14 -5.67 -12.39 -7.72
N ASN A 15 -6.71 -12.20 -8.53
CA ASN A 15 -6.78 -12.77 -9.87
C ASN A 15 -5.74 -12.13 -10.78
N LEU A 16 -5.67 -10.79 -10.83
CA LEU A 16 -4.66 -10.07 -11.61
C LEU A 16 -3.23 -10.50 -11.21
N TYR A 17 -2.96 -10.54 -9.90
CA TYR A 17 -1.67 -10.98 -9.36
C TYR A 17 -1.26 -12.36 -9.88
N LYS A 18 -2.19 -13.33 -9.90
CA LYS A 18 -1.88 -14.68 -10.39
C LYS A 18 -1.54 -14.72 -11.87
N GLU A 19 -2.04 -13.78 -12.67
CA GLU A 19 -1.81 -13.77 -14.11
C GLU A 19 -0.54 -13.00 -14.49
N VAL A 20 -0.36 -11.80 -13.92
CA VAL A 20 0.74 -10.89 -14.30
C VAL A 20 2.00 -11.12 -13.47
N CYS A 21 1.91 -11.76 -12.30
CA CYS A 21 3.09 -12.09 -11.48
C CYS A 21 3.49 -13.58 -11.56
N ASP A 22 2.85 -14.38 -12.42
CA ASP A 22 3.31 -15.74 -12.72
C ASP A 22 4.62 -15.67 -13.52
N PRO A 23 5.73 -16.24 -13.02
CA PRO A 23 7.03 -16.22 -13.71
C PRO A 23 7.02 -16.88 -15.10
N THR A 24 6.01 -17.70 -15.39
CA THR A 24 5.83 -18.37 -16.69
C THR A 24 4.94 -17.57 -17.64
N SER A 25 4.34 -16.47 -17.16
CA SER A 25 3.50 -15.58 -17.96
C SER A 25 4.34 -14.78 -18.95
N LEU A 26 3.81 -14.58 -20.15
CA LEU A 26 4.41 -13.71 -21.17
C LEU A 26 4.47 -12.24 -20.74
N ILE A 27 3.61 -11.85 -19.80
CA ILE A 27 3.44 -10.48 -19.29
C ILE A 27 3.94 -10.34 -17.84
N TYR A 28 4.91 -11.17 -17.45
CA TYR A 28 5.45 -11.17 -16.09
C TYR A 28 5.94 -9.79 -15.63
N ILE A 29 5.52 -9.37 -14.43
CA ILE A 29 6.05 -8.21 -13.73
C ILE A 29 6.65 -8.58 -12.37
N ASN A 30 7.79 -7.97 -12.03
CA ASN A 30 8.25 -7.93 -10.65
C ASN A 30 7.50 -6.84 -9.90
N LEU A 31 6.36 -7.21 -9.29
CA LEU A 31 5.43 -6.24 -8.70
C LEU A 31 6.07 -5.40 -7.58
N GLU A 32 6.96 -5.97 -6.78
CA GLU A 32 7.59 -5.26 -5.65
C GLU A 32 8.54 -4.16 -6.13
N GLU A 33 9.44 -4.49 -7.05
CA GLU A 33 10.39 -3.54 -7.64
C GLU A 33 9.65 -2.44 -8.42
N THR A 34 8.65 -2.84 -9.21
CA THR A 34 7.83 -1.89 -9.99
C THR A 34 7.03 -0.97 -9.08
N THR A 35 6.49 -1.49 -7.97
CA THR A 35 5.78 -0.70 -6.96
C THR A 35 6.71 0.30 -6.29
N LEU A 36 7.92 -0.11 -5.87
CA LEU A 36 8.89 0.79 -5.27
C LEU A 36 9.26 1.93 -6.23
N LYS A 37 9.51 1.61 -7.51
CA LYS A 37 9.80 2.61 -8.54
C LYS A 37 8.65 3.61 -8.69
N ALA A 38 7.42 3.13 -8.85
CA ALA A 38 6.24 3.99 -9.00
C ALA A 38 5.96 4.85 -7.74
N ILE A 39 6.26 4.34 -6.55
CA ILE A 39 6.20 5.10 -5.29
C ILE A 39 7.23 6.24 -5.30
N VAL A 40 8.46 5.98 -5.72
CA VAL A 40 9.53 6.99 -5.82
C VAL A 40 9.15 8.06 -6.83
N ASP A 41 8.68 7.67 -8.02
CA ASP A 41 8.26 8.61 -9.07
C ASP A 41 7.13 9.52 -8.55
N LYS A 42 6.07 8.93 -7.96
CA LYS A 42 4.98 9.69 -7.36
C LYS A 42 5.43 10.58 -6.20
N PHE A 43 6.40 10.14 -5.40
CA PHE A 43 6.95 10.95 -4.30
C PHE A 43 7.62 12.22 -4.82
N LEU A 44 8.42 12.11 -5.88
CA LEU A 44 9.09 13.24 -6.51
C LEU A 44 8.08 14.26 -7.06
N ASP A 45 6.93 13.80 -7.53
CA ASP A 45 5.87 14.66 -8.08
C ASP A 45 4.98 15.33 -7.00
N THR A 46 4.78 14.69 -5.85
CA THR A 46 3.72 15.07 -4.89
C THR A 46 4.15 16.00 -3.75
N LYS A 47 5.38 16.54 -3.76
CA LYS A 47 5.96 17.32 -2.64
C LYS A 47 5.72 16.63 -1.28
N THR A 48 5.80 15.30 -1.26
CA THR A 48 5.63 14.52 -0.03
C THR A 48 6.82 14.73 0.89
N SER A 49 6.59 14.82 2.21
CA SER A 49 7.71 15.00 3.14
C SER A 49 8.53 13.71 3.22
N LYS A 50 9.84 13.83 3.46
CA LYS A 50 10.71 12.66 3.66
C LYS A 50 10.22 11.76 4.81
N THR A 51 9.64 12.36 5.85
CA THR A 51 9.06 11.62 6.97
C THR A 51 7.85 10.79 6.54
N ASP A 52 6.91 11.37 5.80
CA ASP A 52 5.73 10.65 5.33
C ASP A 52 6.13 9.54 4.34
N PHE A 53 7.10 9.82 3.47
CA PHE A 53 7.66 8.82 2.57
C PHE A 53 8.34 7.67 3.31
N ASN A 54 9.12 7.97 4.35
CA ASN A 54 9.72 6.94 5.18
C ASN A 54 8.65 6.07 5.85
N VAL A 55 7.55 6.67 6.33
CA VAL A 55 6.41 5.89 6.85
C VAL A 55 5.81 5.00 5.75
N LEU A 56 5.64 5.49 4.52
CA LEU A 56 5.14 4.69 3.40
C LEU A 56 6.04 3.49 3.07
N ILE A 57 7.36 3.70 2.97
CA ILE A 57 8.31 2.62 2.71
C ILE A 57 8.20 1.53 3.78
N ASN A 58 8.11 1.93 5.06
CA ASN A 58 7.95 0.98 6.15
C ASN A 58 6.55 0.34 6.21
N LEU A 59 5.50 0.97 5.64
CA LEU A 59 4.20 0.35 5.47
C LEU A 59 4.22 -0.79 4.43
N MET A 60 5.20 -0.82 3.52
CA MET A 60 5.34 -1.92 2.54
C MET A 60 5.61 -3.27 3.24
N ASP A 61 6.20 -3.29 4.43
CA ASP A 61 6.41 -4.52 5.22
C ASP A 61 5.10 -5.14 5.76
N PHE A 62 3.98 -4.41 5.63
CA PHE A 62 2.64 -4.81 6.03
C PHE A 62 1.71 -5.00 4.83
N TRP A 63 2.24 -4.90 3.62
CA TRP A 63 1.48 -5.04 2.38
C TRP A 63 1.33 -6.50 1.98
N ASP A 64 0.09 -6.93 1.79
CA ASP A 64 -0.24 -8.18 1.09
C ASP A 64 -0.25 -7.94 -0.42
N LYS A 65 0.80 -8.44 -1.08
CA LYS A 65 1.02 -8.31 -2.53
C LYS A 65 -0.13 -8.87 -3.37
N LYS A 66 -0.80 -9.92 -2.89
CA LYS A 66 -1.89 -10.58 -3.65
C LYS A 66 -3.13 -9.71 -3.71
N THR A 67 -3.50 -9.12 -2.57
CA THR A 67 -4.74 -8.36 -2.45
C THR A 67 -4.55 -6.86 -2.67
N SER A 68 -3.31 -6.37 -2.69
CA SER A 68 -2.98 -4.94 -2.72
C SER A 68 -3.38 -4.17 -1.47
N PHE A 69 -3.58 -4.84 -0.32
CA PHE A 69 -3.95 -4.18 0.94
C PHE A 69 -2.78 -4.12 1.92
N ILE A 70 -2.71 -3.03 2.68
CA ILE A 70 -1.85 -2.89 3.84
C ILE A 70 -2.69 -3.09 5.10
N TYR A 71 -2.23 -3.94 6.01
CA TYR A 71 -2.85 -4.17 7.29
C TYR A 71 -1.87 -3.96 8.44
N VAL A 72 -2.15 -2.99 9.29
CA VAL A 72 -1.36 -2.71 10.50
C VAL A 72 -2.24 -2.94 11.73
N GLU A 73 -1.83 -3.83 12.64
CA GLU A 73 -2.65 -4.11 13.83
C GLU A 73 -2.67 -2.93 14.81
N SER A 74 -1.52 -2.29 15.01
CA SER A 74 -1.37 -1.14 15.89
C SER A 74 -0.11 -0.34 15.56
N PHE A 75 -0.06 0.92 16.00
CA PHE A 75 1.16 1.72 15.88
C PHE A 75 2.32 1.18 16.72
N ASP A 76 2.05 0.51 17.85
CA ASP A 76 3.12 -0.14 18.62
C ASP A 76 3.75 -1.29 17.83
N LEU A 77 2.94 -2.14 17.20
CA LEU A 77 3.44 -3.22 16.33
C LEU A 77 4.20 -2.67 15.13
N PHE A 78 3.67 -1.60 14.51
CA PHE A 78 4.35 -0.91 13.42
C PHE A 78 5.75 -0.46 13.83
N ARG A 79 5.89 0.23 14.96
CA ARG A 79 7.18 0.69 15.48
C ARG A 79 8.11 -0.47 15.84
N LEU A 80 7.58 -1.52 16.45
CA LEU A 80 8.36 -2.71 16.81
C LEU A 80 8.96 -3.40 15.59
N LYS A 81 8.20 -3.54 14.50
CA LYS A 81 8.64 -4.24 13.29
C LYS A 81 9.59 -3.39 12.43
N THR A 82 9.35 -2.08 12.36
CA THR A 82 10.04 -1.18 11.41
C THR A 82 11.14 -0.34 12.04
N GLY A 83 11.17 -0.22 13.37
CA GLY A 83 12.09 0.67 14.09
C GLY A 83 11.75 2.16 13.96
N VAL A 84 10.63 2.53 13.33
CA VAL A 84 10.22 3.94 13.20
C VAL A 84 9.92 4.53 14.58
N VAL A 85 10.66 5.57 14.99
CA VAL A 85 10.48 6.23 16.30
C VAL A 85 9.66 7.51 16.15
N LEU A 86 8.37 7.36 15.83
CA LEU A 86 7.41 8.47 15.74
C LEU A 86 6.30 8.31 16.78
N THR A 87 5.85 9.44 17.35
CA THR A 87 4.67 9.45 18.23
C THR A 87 3.41 9.08 17.46
N ASN A 88 2.38 8.60 18.15
CA ASN A 88 1.10 8.24 17.52
C ASN A 88 0.49 9.40 16.71
N GLY A 89 0.59 10.63 17.22
CA GLY A 89 0.13 11.83 16.50
C GLY A 89 0.89 12.05 15.19
N ASN A 90 2.22 11.88 15.20
CA ASN A 90 3.04 12.03 14.00
C ASN A 90 2.83 10.91 12.98
N LEU A 91 2.62 9.66 13.44
CA LEU A 91 2.26 8.54 12.57
C LEU A 91 0.90 8.75 11.93
N SER A 92 -0.10 9.15 12.73
CA SER A 92 -1.45 9.44 12.22
C SER A 92 -1.43 10.57 11.19
N ARG A 93 -0.69 11.66 11.45
CA ARG A 93 -0.49 12.75 10.48
C ARG A 93 0.18 12.27 9.20
N ALA A 94 1.24 11.47 9.31
CA ALA A 94 1.96 10.94 8.15
C ALA A 94 1.06 10.05 7.29
N ILE A 95 0.34 9.11 7.90
CA ILE A 95 -0.64 8.25 7.21
C ILE A 95 -1.72 9.09 6.54
N LYS A 96 -2.24 10.12 7.21
CA LYS A 96 -3.27 10.99 6.63
C LYS A 96 -2.74 11.77 5.41
N SER A 97 -1.51 12.26 5.47
CA SER A 97 -0.83 12.89 4.33
C SER A 97 -0.68 11.92 3.14
N LEU A 98 -0.36 10.65 3.40
CA LEU A 98 -0.28 9.61 2.36
C LEU A 98 -1.64 9.28 1.73
N GLU A 99 -2.72 9.30 2.53
CA GLU A 99 -4.10 9.17 2.03
C GLU A 99 -4.46 10.35 1.12
N GLU A 100 -4.23 11.58 1.57
CA GLU A 100 -4.56 12.80 0.82
C GLU A 100 -3.81 12.90 -0.51
N LYS A 101 -2.60 12.34 -0.57
CA LYS A 101 -1.77 12.29 -1.79
C LYS A 101 -2.03 11.03 -2.63
N GLY A 102 -2.99 10.20 -2.21
CA GLY A 102 -3.47 9.05 -2.96
C GLY A 102 -2.45 7.91 -3.08
N PHE A 103 -1.51 7.78 -2.15
CA PHE A 103 -0.67 6.59 -2.06
C PHE A 103 -1.48 5.40 -1.55
N ILE A 104 -2.33 5.65 -0.55
CA ILE A 104 -3.17 4.66 0.12
C ILE A 104 -4.59 5.19 0.27
N ILE A 105 -5.56 4.30 0.46
CA ILE A 105 -6.97 4.67 0.72
C ILE A 105 -7.42 3.90 1.94
N LYS A 106 -7.90 4.59 2.98
CA LYS A 106 -8.44 3.94 4.18
C LYS A 106 -9.71 3.17 3.86
N VAL A 107 -9.71 1.87 4.18
CA VAL A 107 -10.87 0.99 3.99
C VAL A 107 -11.37 0.38 5.30
N GLY A 108 -10.51 0.33 6.33
CA GLY A 108 -10.84 -0.26 7.62
C GLY A 108 -11.91 0.54 8.38
N TYR A 109 -12.81 -0.19 9.04
CA TYR A 109 -13.82 0.40 9.91
C TYR A 109 -13.20 0.89 11.23
N HIS A 110 -13.62 2.07 11.70
CA HIS A 110 -13.14 2.72 12.93
C HIS A 110 -11.60 2.77 13.05
N ASN A 111 -11.06 2.04 14.03
CA ASN A 111 -9.67 2.06 14.45
C ASN A 111 -8.81 1.02 13.71
N LYS A 112 -9.39 0.23 12.79
CA LYS A 112 -8.60 -0.69 11.97
C LYS A 112 -7.74 0.11 10.99
N LEU A 113 -6.43 -0.12 11.04
CA LEU A 113 -5.46 0.47 10.13
C LEU A 113 -5.33 -0.45 8.90
N GLU A 114 -6.42 -0.50 8.13
CA GLU A 114 -6.51 -1.25 6.88
C GLU A 114 -6.66 -0.28 5.71
N TYR A 115 -5.78 -0.42 4.72
CA TYR A 115 -5.70 0.48 3.58
C TYR A 115 -5.58 -0.28 2.27
N LEU A 116 -6.28 0.17 1.24
CA LEU A 116 -5.97 -0.21 -0.13
C LEU A 116 -4.69 0.52 -0.55
N PHE A 117 -3.69 -0.23 -0.99
CA PHE A 117 -2.48 0.33 -1.56
C PHE A 117 -2.71 0.59 -3.05
N ASN A 118 -2.95 1.86 -3.38
CA ASN A 118 -3.49 2.23 -4.69
C ASN A 118 -2.50 1.95 -5.84
N ILE A 119 -1.20 2.17 -5.61
CA ILE A 119 -0.15 2.01 -6.62
C ILE A 119 -0.03 0.55 -7.11
N PRO A 120 0.22 -0.46 -6.27
CA PRO A 120 0.33 -1.83 -6.75
C PRO A 120 -0.97 -2.33 -7.37
N PHE A 121 -2.14 -1.91 -6.86
CA PHE A 121 -3.41 -2.29 -7.47
C PHE A 121 -3.56 -1.74 -8.90
N GLN A 122 -3.14 -0.49 -9.14
CA GLN A 122 -3.17 0.09 -10.48
C GLN A 122 -2.14 -0.58 -11.40
N LEU A 123 -0.93 -0.87 -10.92
CA LEU A 123 0.08 -1.61 -11.70
C LEU A 123 -0.42 -2.98 -12.16
N LEU A 124 -1.14 -3.71 -11.29
CA LEU A 124 -1.77 -4.98 -11.64
C LEU A 124 -2.83 -4.82 -12.74
N LYS A 125 -3.56 -3.71 -12.76
CA LYS A 125 -4.58 -3.43 -13.79
C LYS A 125 -3.99 -2.98 -15.12
N ASP A 126 -2.87 -2.25 -15.10
CA ASP A 126 -2.24 -1.70 -16.30
C ASP A 126 -1.42 -2.74 -17.08
N ASN A 127 -1.06 -3.85 -16.44
CA ASN A 127 -0.28 -4.95 -17.03
C ASN A 127 -1.13 -6.19 -17.32
N PHE A 128 -2.46 -6.09 -17.20
CA PHE A 128 -3.43 -7.11 -17.62
C PHE A 128 -4.01 -6.70 -18.97
#